data_AF-A0A367R5C1-F1
#
_entry.id   AF-A0A367R5C1-F1
#
_cell.length_a   1.000
_cell.length_b   1.000
_cell.length_c   1.000
_cell.angle_alpha   90.00
_cell.angle_beta   90.00
_cell.angle_gamma   90.00
#
_symmetry.space_group_name_H-M   'P 1'
#
loop_
_entity.id
_entity.type
_entity.pdbx_description
1 polymer ?
#
loop_
_entity_poly.entity_id
_entity_poly.type
_entity_poly.pdbx_seq_one_letter_code
_entity_poly.pdbx_strand_id
1 'polypeptide(L)'
;MSDNKQQSGFWKSLPGVFTALGGGAGIAAIIAAVIQVTHPSTPAQSNTPPANAATSSPVSQETEGKFTVAANSSLGKAFVNKQSSIRTFHFVANKDKWTYNSNLEPNGADGNINYSRATQKYNLPGFPEGSLIVRQKGEYHFIGHEQTLTLDPNETVFFTINDTGDNNNGGAFNDNQGYLTIEWNCEDCK
;
A
#
# COMPACT_ATOMS: atom_id res chain seq x y z
N MET A 1 22.03 -13.14 -32.66
CA MET A 1 20.56 -13.12 -32.74
C MET A 1 20.07 -14.35 -31.99
N SER A 2 19.69 -14.18 -30.72
CA SER A 2 19.18 -15.25 -29.88
C SER A 2 17.95 -14.70 -29.17
N ASP A 3 16.78 -15.05 -29.69
CA ASP A 3 15.48 -14.68 -29.14
C ASP A 3 15.19 -15.53 -27.91
N ASN A 4 15.20 -14.92 -26.73
CA ASN A 4 14.78 -15.55 -25.49
C ASN A 4 13.32 -15.16 -25.22
N LYS A 5 12.38 -16.00 -25.67
CA LYS A 5 10.95 -15.83 -25.39
C LYS A 5 10.66 -16.24 -23.94
N GLN A 6 10.48 -15.25 -23.07
CA GLN A 6 9.93 -15.44 -21.73
C GLN A 6 8.47 -15.91 -21.84
N GLN A 7 8.19 -17.08 -21.27
CA GLN A 7 6.86 -17.62 -21.09
C GLN A 7 6.17 -16.91 -19.92
N SER A 8 5.01 -16.33 -20.18
CA SER A 8 4.11 -15.77 -19.18
C SER A 8 3.40 -16.90 -18.41
N GLY A 9 3.66 -16.96 -17.11
CA GLY A 9 3.00 -17.87 -16.18
C GLY A 9 1.61 -17.37 -15.81
N PHE A 10 0.60 -18.12 -16.25
CA PHE A 10 -0.82 -17.91 -15.99
C PHE A 10 -1.20 -18.59 -14.66
N TRP A 11 -1.43 -17.84 -13.59
CA TRP A 11 -1.81 -18.43 -12.30
C TRP A 11 -3.25 -18.95 -12.34
N LYS A 12 -3.42 -20.28 -12.24
CA LYS A 12 -4.70 -20.93 -11.97
C LYS A 12 -4.97 -20.87 -10.46
N SER A 13 -6.03 -20.19 -10.07
CA SER A 13 -6.57 -20.25 -8.71
C SER A 13 -7.14 -21.64 -8.41
N LEU A 14 -6.78 -22.21 -7.26
CA LEU A 14 -7.38 -23.45 -6.74
C LEU A 14 -8.55 -23.08 -5.81
N PRO A 15 -9.72 -23.74 -5.91
CA PRO A 15 -10.80 -23.60 -4.94
C PRO A 15 -10.48 -24.38 -3.65
N GLY A 16 -10.30 -23.66 -2.55
CA GLY A 16 -10.17 -24.25 -1.21
C GLY A 16 -11.54 -24.58 -0.62
N VAL A 17 -11.75 -25.87 -0.31
CA VAL A 17 -12.94 -26.41 0.37
C VAL A 17 -12.82 -26.13 1.87
N PHE A 18 -13.77 -25.37 2.44
CA PHE A 18 -13.91 -25.21 3.88
C PHE A 18 -14.54 -26.46 4.49
N THR A 19 -13.79 -27.17 5.34
CA THR A 19 -14.33 -28.25 6.17
C THR A 19 -14.76 -27.65 7.50
N ALA A 20 -16.07 -27.54 7.73
CA ALA A 20 -16.64 -27.14 9.01
C ALA A 20 -16.64 -28.34 9.97
N LEU A 21 -15.85 -28.26 11.03
CA LEU A 21 -15.87 -29.19 12.17
C LEU A 21 -16.78 -28.59 13.25
N GLY A 22 -17.90 -29.28 13.48
CA GLY A 22 -18.82 -29.00 14.57
C GLY A 22 -18.35 -29.57 15.91
N GLY A 23 -19.02 -29.14 16.98
CA GLY A 23 -19.05 -29.82 18.27
C GLY A 23 -18.48 -29.01 19.41
N GLY A 24 -19.34 -28.55 20.32
CA GLY A 24 -18.91 -27.97 21.59
C GLY A 24 -19.97 -27.12 22.26
N ALA A 25 -21.01 -27.76 22.78
CA ALA A 25 -21.96 -27.15 23.70
C ALA A 25 -21.25 -26.68 24.97
N GLY A 26 -21.42 -25.40 25.31
CA GLY A 26 -20.90 -24.79 26.53
C GLY A 26 -21.63 -23.49 26.80
N ILE A 27 -22.81 -23.60 27.42
CA ILE A 27 -23.66 -22.47 27.78
C ILE A 27 -23.05 -21.83 29.03
N ALA A 28 -22.47 -20.64 28.88
CA ALA A 28 -22.18 -19.74 30.00
C ALA A 28 -23.01 -18.47 29.81
N ALA A 29 -24.13 -18.39 30.54
CA ALA A 29 -24.98 -17.22 30.58
C ALA A 29 -24.28 -16.11 31.36
N ILE A 30 -23.84 -15.05 30.67
CA ILE A 30 -23.40 -13.80 31.29
C ILE A 30 -24.60 -12.87 31.28
N ILE A 31 -25.15 -12.60 32.47
CA ILE A 31 -26.19 -11.59 32.69
C ILE A 31 -25.51 -10.22 32.62
N ALA A 32 -25.61 -9.55 31.48
CA ALA A 32 -25.25 -8.15 31.36
C ALA A 32 -26.45 -7.29 31.79
N ALA A 33 -26.32 -6.61 32.93
CA ALA A 33 -27.30 -5.62 33.38
C ALA A 33 -27.31 -4.43 32.41
N VAL A 34 -28.43 -4.26 31.70
CA VAL A 34 -28.69 -3.09 30.85
C VAL A 34 -29.16 -1.96 31.75
N ILE A 35 -28.28 -0.99 32.01
CA ILE A 35 -28.68 0.29 32.62
C ILE A 35 -29.20 1.17 31.47
N GLN A 36 -30.54 1.24 31.32
CA GLN A 36 -31.18 2.22 30.44
C GLN A 36 -31.15 3.58 31.13
N VAL A 37 -30.20 4.43 30.75
CA VAL A 37 -30.25 5.86 31.06
C VAL A 37 -31.26 6.48 30.10
N THR A 38 -32.46 6.76 30.60
CA THR A 38 -33.46 7.53 29.86
C THR A 38 -33.08 9.01 29.92
N HIS A 39 -32.61 9.56 28.80
CA HIS A 39 -32.40 10.99 28.66
C HIS A 39 -33.75 11.68 28.33
N PRO A 40 -34.06 12.84 28.93
CA PRO A 40 -35.23 13.62 28.56
C PRO A 40 -35.08 14.17 27.14
N SER A 41 -36.08 13.89 26.29
CA SER A 41 -36.15 14.34 24.91
C SER A 41 -36.38 15.85 24.85
N THR A 42 -35.35 16.61 24.47
CA THR A 42 -35.48 18.03 24.10
C THR A 42 -36.27 18.14 22.79
N PRO A 43 -37.28 19.03 22.69
CA PRO A 43 -38.01 19.23 21.44
C PRO A 43 -37.07 19.68 20.32
N ALA A 44 -37.10 18.95 19.21
CA ALA A 44 -36.33 19.29 18.01
C ALA A 44 -36.91 20.55 17.36
N GLN A 45 -36.11 21.62 17.36
CA GLN A 45 -36.41 22.84 16.60
C GLN A 45 -36.07 22.59 15.13
N SER A 46 -37.09 22.60 14.27
CA SER A 46 -36.96 22.53 12.81
C SER A 46 -36.40 23.85 12.29
N ASN A 47 -35.07 23.92 12.22
CA ASN A 47 -34.36 24.98 11.51
C ASN A 47 -34.02 24.43 10.11
N THR A 48 -34.84 24.78 9.12
CA THR A 48 -34.57 24.50 7.71
C THR A 48 -33.33 25.31 7.28
N PRO A 49 -32.19 24.67 6.96
CA PRO A 49 -31.02 25.39 6.49
C PRO A 49 -31.30 25.95 5.08
N PRO A 50 -30.86 27.18 4.77
CA PRO A 50 -30.94 27.69 3.41
C PRO A 50 -30.16 26.79 2.46
N ALA A 51 -30.78 26.45 1.34
CA ALA A 51 -30.18 25.71 0.24
C ALA A 51 -29.07 26.55 -0.41
N ASN A 52 -27.88 26.56 0.19
CA ASN A 52 -26.68 27.03 -0.47
C ASN A 52 -26.31 25.98 -1.51
N ALA A 53 -26.64 26.28 -2.77
CA ALA A 53 -26.11 25.57 -3.93
C ALA A 53 -24.57 25.72 -3.91
N ALA A 54 -23.89 24.74 -3.35
CA ALA A 54 -22.44 24.67 -3.37
C ALA A 54 -22.00 24.37 -4.80
N THR A 55 -21.66 25.42 -5.53
CA THR A 55 -20.97 25.32 -6.82
C THR A 55 -19.58 24.78 -6.56
N SER A 56 -19.42 23.46 -6.56
CA SER A 56 -18.12 22.81 -6.49
C SER A 56 -17.37 23.10 -7.79
N SER A 57 -16.34 23.94 -7.73
CA SER A 57 -15.40 24.09 -8.83
C SER A 57 -14.87 22.71 -9.24
N PRO A 58 -14.74 22.41 -10.54
CA PRO A 58 -14.15 21.15 -10.98
C PRO A 58 -12.74 21.05 -10.43
N VAL A 59 -12.48 20.01 -9.63
CA VAL A 59 -11.15 19.70 -9.14
C VAL A 59 -10.30 19.30 -10.33
N SER A 60 -9.32 20.15 -10.69
CA SER A 60 -8.33 19.81 -11.71
C SER A 60 -7.63 18.53 -11.29
N GLN A 61 -7.82 17.48 -12.08
CA GLN A 61 -7.25 16.17 -11.82
C GLN A 61 -5.80 16.14 -12.30
N GLU A 62 -4.87 15.97 -11.36
CA GLU A 62 -3.44 15.80 -11.67
C GLU A 62 -3.26 14.50 -12.47
N THR A 63 -2.65 14.61 -13.65
CA THR A 63 -2.33 13.47 -14.52
C THR A 63 -0.87 13.05 -14.42
N GLU A 64 -0.06 13.81 -13.69
CA GLU A 64 1.35 13.53 -13.45
C GLU A 64 1.78 14.16 -12.13
N GLY A 65 2.88 13.69 -11.58
CA GLY A 65 3.46 14.27 -10.38
C GLY A 65 4.71 13.54 -9.92
N LYS A 66 5.15 13.91 -8.72
CA LYS A 66 6.28 13.26 -8.06
C LYS A 66 6.11 13.24 -6.55
N PHE A 67 6.71 12.25 -5.91
CA PHE A 67 6.79 12.16 -4.46
C PHE A 67 8.07 11.48 -4.01
N THR A 68 8.39 11.62 -2.74
CA THR A 68 9.57 11.00 -2.13
C THR A 68 9.16 9.88 -1.18
N VAL A 69 9.90 8.77 -1.20
CA VAL A 69 9.77 7.63 -0.29
C VAL A 69 11.02 7.59 0.58
N ALA A 70 10.87 7.87 1.87
CA ALA A 70 11.97 7.79 2.82
C ALA A 70 12.25 6.34 3.22
N ALA A 71 13.53 5.97 3.28
CA ALA A 71 13.96 4.59 3.58
C ALA A 71 13.61 4.16 5.01
N ASN A 72 13.52 5.10 5.94
CA ASN A 72 13.20 4.87 7.35
C ASN A 72 11.69 4.98 7.66
N SER A 73 10.83 5.07 6.63
CA SER A 73 9.38 5.11 6.83
C SER A 73 8.80 3.70 6.90
N SER A 74 8.45 3.23 8.10
CA SER A 74 7.83 1.91 8.29
C SER A 74 6.48 1.74 7.56
N LEU A 75 5.73 2.84 7.38
CA LEU A 75 4.47 2.85 6.63
C LEU A 75 4.65 3.15 5.13
N GLY A 76 5.85 3.57 4.73
CA GLY A 76 6.12 4.02 3.37
C GLY A 76 5.48 5.36 3.03
N LYS A 77 5.17 5.55 1.75
CA LYS A 77 4.52 6.75 1.17
C LYS A 77 3.24 6.33 0.43
N ALA A 78 2.12 6.95 0.81
CA ALA A 78 0.84 6.72 0.16
C ALA A 78 0.75 7.42 -1.22
N PHE A 79 0.19 6.70 -2.18
CA PHE A 79 -0.35 7.23 -3.44
C PHE A 79 -1.82 6.84 -3.55
N VAL A 80 -2.67 7.75 -4.01
CA VAL A 80 -4.13 7.53 -4.09
C VAL A 80 -4.61 7.85 -5.49
N ASN A 81 -5.35 6.91 -6.09
CA ASN A 81 -6.10 7.20 -7.31
C ASN A 81 -7.30 8.10 -6.96
N LYS A 82 -7.18 9.42 -7.13
CA LYS A 82 -8.27 10.39 -6.90
C LYS A 82 -9.28 10.49 -8.05
N GLN A 83 -9.17 9.61 -9.03
CA GLN A 83 -10.02 9.59 -10.21
C GLN A 83 -11.32 8.85 -9.87
N SER A 84 -12.42 9.20 -10.54
CA SER A 84 -13.72 8.56 -10.34
C SER A 84 -13.83 7.19 -11.03
N SER A 85 -12.80 6.76 -11.75
CA SER A 85 -12.72 5.52 -12.51
C SER A 85 -11.39 4.80 -12.27
N ILE A 86 -11.35 3.52 -12.65
CA ILE A 86 -10.13 2.73 -12.67
C ILE A 86 -9.14 3.41 -13.62
N ARG A 87 -7.88 3.54 -13.19
CA ARG A 87 -6.82 4.17 -13.98
C ARG A 87 -5.52 3.41 -13.90
N THR A 88 -4.69 3.62 -14.91
CA THR A 88 -3.39 3.01 -15.07
C THR A 88 -2.31 4.06 -14.83
N PHE A 89 -1.49 3.85 -13.81
CA PHE A 89 -0.43 4.76 -13.40
C PHE A 89 0.92 4.13 -13.66
N HIS A 90 1.77 4.85 -14.37
CA HIS A 90 3.15 4.52 -14.61
C HIS A 90 4.03 5.21 -13.56
N PHE A 91 4.91 4.45 -12.91
CA PHE A 91 5.81 4.94 -11.86
C PHE A 91 7.26 4.69 -12.26
N VAL A 92 8.09 5.71 -12.13
CA VAL A 92 9.53 5.65 -12.41
C VAL A 92 10.31 6.17 -11.20
N ALA A 93 11.23 5.37 -10.68
CA ALA A 93 12.12 5.77 -9.61
C ALA A 93 13.35 6.48 -10.19
N ASN A 94 13.64 7.68 -9.70
CA ASN A 94 14.82 8.45 -10.12
C ASN A 94 16.14 7.83 -9.63
N LYS A 95 17.27 8.44 -10.03
CA LYS A 95 18.64 8.00 -9.68
C LYS A 95 19.04 8.22 -8.21
N ASP A 96 18.10 8.65 -7.37
CA ASP A 96 18.31 8.76 -5.94
C ASP A 96 18.63 7.38 -5.34
N LYS A 97 19.20 7.39 -4.14
CA LYS A 97 19.64 6.17 -3.48
C LYS A 97 19.22 6.17 -2.02
N TRP A 98 19.01 4.97 -1.51
CA TRP A 98 18.80 4.69 -0.10
C TRP A 98 19.57 3.46 0.33
N THR A 99 19.61 3.19 1.63
CA THR A 99 20.12 1.94 2.18
C THR A 99 19.18 1.43 3.26
N TYR A 100 19.05 0.09 3.34
CA TYR A 100 18.34 -0.63 4.40
C TYR A 100 19.25 -0.97 5.59
N ASN A 101 20.51 -0.50 5.56
CA ASN A 101 21.45 -0.61 6.66
C ASN A 101 22.54 0.46 6.47
N SER A 102 22.67 1.37 7.42
CA SER A 102 23.65 2.47 7.38
C SER A 102 25.12 2.05 7.23
N ASN A 103 25.45 0.76 7.45
CA ASN A 103 26.80 0.22 7.23
C ASN A 103 27.02 -0.33 5.80
N LEU A 104 26.00 -0.27 4.95
CA LEU A 104 26.04 -0.73 3.56
C LEU A 104 26.03 0.44 2.59
N GLU A 105 26.57 0.20 1.40
CA GLU A 105 26.52 1.16 0.30
C GLU A 105 25.08 1.43 -0.16
N PRO A 106 24.69 2.70 -0.38
CA PRO A 106 23.37 3.02 -0.91
C PRO A 106 23.11 2.42 -2.29
N ASN A 107 21.93 1.84 -2.45
CA ASN A 107 21.43 1.23 -3.68
C ASN A 107 20.26 2.03 -4.27
N GLY A 108 19.99 1.78 -5.55
CA GLY A 108 18.81 2.32 -6.23
C GLY A 108 17.56 1.49 -5.96
N ALA A 109 16.52 1.76 -6.72
CA ALA A 109 15.20 1.14 -6.57
C ALA A 109 15.17 -0.39 -6.80
N ASP A 110 16.11 -0.94 -7.57
CA ASP A 110 16.21 -2.40 -7.77
C ASP A 110 16.79 -3.14 -6.55
N GLY A 111 17.22 -2.41 -5.52
CA GLY A 111 17.81 -2.99 -4.32
C GLY A 111 19.28 -3.35 -4.47
N ASN A 112 19.80 -4.07 -3.48
CA ASN A 112 21.18 -4.53 -3.47
C ASN A 112 21.32 -5.87 -4.20
N ILE A 113 21.70 -5.81 -5.49
CA ILE A 113 21.86 -6.99 -6.36
C ILE A 113 23.04 -7.90 -5.98
N ASN A 114 23.96 -7.43 -5.15
CA ASN A 114 25.16 -8.18 -4.76
C ASN A 114 24.95 -9.05 -3.51
N TYR A 115 23.82 -8.89 -2.83
CA TYR A 115 23.51 -9.63 -1.61
C TYR A 115 22.53 -10.77 -1.88
N SER A 116 22.41 -11.67 -0.91
CA SER A 116 21.38 -12.71 -0.93
C SER A 116 19.99 -12.08 -1.07
N ARG A 117 19.09 -12.83 -1.73
CA ARG A 117 17.67 -12.46 -1.78
C ARG A 117 17.10 -12.40 -0.37
N ALA A 118 16.17 -11.47 -0.17
CA ALA A 118 15.48 -11.23 1.08
C ALA A 118 14.90 -12.51 1.69
N THR A 119 15.10 -12.68 3.00
CA THR A 119 14.60 -13.86 3.74
C THR A 119 13.10 -13.75 4.05
N GLN A 120 12.51 -14.79 4.66
CA GLN A 120 11.09 -14.83 5.06
C GLN A 120 10.68 -13.74 6.08
N LYS A 121 11.64 -13.01 6.64
CA LYS A 121 11.37 -11.90 7.57
C LYS A 121 11.13 -10.57 6.86
N TYR A 122 11.41 -10.47 5.56
CA TYR A 122 11.26 -9.23 4.80
C TYR A 122 9.82 -9.03 4.34
N ASN A 123 9.46 -7.78 4.04
CA ASN A 123 8.16 -7.43 3.46
C ASN A 123 7.88 -8.20 2.17
N LEU A 124 8.90 -8.42 1.34
CA LEU A 124 8.81 -9.20 0.10
C LEU A 124 9.97 -10.21 0.00
N PRO A 125 9.80 -11.42 0.58
CA PRO A 125 10.81 -12.49 0.54
C PRO A 125 11.14 -12.93 -0.89
N GLY A 126 12.40 -13.28 -1.15
CA GLY A 126 12.87 -13.79 -2.44
C GLY A 126 13.24 -12.73 -3.48
N PHE A 127 13.03 -11.44 -3.17
CA PHE A 127 13.43 -10.29 -3.97
C PHE A 127 14.67 -9.59 -3.36
N PRO A 128 15.36 -8.68 -4.08
CA PRO A 128 16.52 -7.98 -3.54
C PRO A 128 16.18 -7.18 -2.26
N GLU A 129 17.07 -7.22 -1.28
CA GLU A 129 16.99 -6.39 -0.08
C GLU A 129 17.19 -4.91 -0.47
N GLY A 130 16.48 -4.02 0.20
CA GLY A 130 16.53 -2.59 -0.10
C GLY A 130 15.87 -2.18 -1.42
N SER A 131 15.15 -3.07 -2.10
CA SER A 131 14.41 -2.72 -3.32
C SER A 131 13.15 -1.90 -3.02
N LEU A 132 12.68 -1.14 -4.00
CA LEU A 132 11.40 -0.46 -3.95
C LEU A 132 10.28 -1.48 -4.18
N ILE A 133 9.36 -1.52 -3.24
CA ILE A 133 8.16 -2.36 -3.27
C ILE A 133 6.92 -1.50 -3.04
N VAL A 134 5.77 -2.04 -3.42
CA VAL A 134 4.47 -1.43 -3.13
C VAL A 134 3.60 -2.40 -2.34
N ARG A 135 2.84 -1.90 -1.37
CA ARG A 135 1.73 -2.62 -0.75
C ARG A 135 0.41 -2.21 -1.40
N GLN A 136 -0.23 -3.16 -2.08
CA GLN A 136 -1.52 -2.99 -2.75
C GLN A 136 -2.50 -4.04 -2.23
N LYS A 137 -3.67 -3.62 -1.74
CA LYS A 137 -4.71 -4.53 -1.21
C LYS A 137 -4.21 -5.55 -0.16
N GLY A 138 -3.18 -5.17 0.61
CA GLY A 138 -2.58 -6.00 1.64
C GLY A 138 -1.44 -6.91 1.17
N GLU A 139 -1.17 -6.97 -0.14
CA GLU A 139 -0.08 -7.76 -0.72
C GLU A 139 1.09 -6.86 -1.13
N TYR A 140 2.31 -7.40 -1.08
CA TYR A 140 3.51 -6.71 -1.55
C TYR A 140 3.87 -7.12 -2.97
N HIS A 141 4.23 -6.15 -3.79
CA HIS A 141 4.72 -6.36 -5.15
C HIS A 141 6.05 -5.65 -5.36
N PHE A 142 6.92 -6.25 -6.17
CA PHE A 142 8.17 -5.62 -6.61
C PHE A 142 7.88 -4.51 -7.63
N ILE A 143 8.45 -3.34 -7.38
CA ILE A 143 8.41 -2.20 -8.30
C ILE A 143 9.74 -2.08 -9.02
N GLY A 144 10.86 -2.09 -8.29
CA GLY A 144 12.17 -1.83 -8.88
C GLY A 144 12.27 -0.40 -9.45
N HIS A 145 12.96 -0.25 -10.58
CA HIS A 145 13.12 1.06 -11.24
C HIS A 145 11.84 1.62 -11.88
N GLU A 146 10.99 0.77 -12.46
CA GLU A 146 9.85 1.19 -13.29
C GLU A 146 8.73 0.15 -13.21
N GLN A 147 7.48 0.59 -13.04
CA GLN A 147 6.32 -0.30 -12.99
C GLN A 147 5.01 0.45 -13.30
N THR A 148 4.06 -0.27 -13.91
CA THR A 148 2.68 0.20 -14.10
C THR A 148 1.73 -0.48 -13.12
N LEU A 149 0.85 0.29 -12.47
CA LEU A 149 -0.20 -0.22 -11.58
C LEU A 149 -1.58 0.23 -12.06
N THR A 150 -2.53 -0.69 -12.09
CA THR A 150 -3.95 -0.38 -12.27
C THR A 150 -4.61 -0.24 -10.90
N LEU A 151 -5.24 0.91 -10.65
CA LEU A 151 -5.82 1.26 -9.36
C LEU A 151 -7.32 1.57 -9.48
N ASP A 152 -8.12 1.01 -8.58
CA ASP A 152 -9.54 1.34 -8.43
C ASP A 152 -9.74 2.79 -7.96
N PRO A 153 -10.93 3.39 -8.16
CA PRO A 153 -11.24 4.71 -7.61
C PRO A 153 -11.01 4.77 -6.10
N ASN A 154 -10.26 5.77 -5.64
CA ASN A 154 -9.84 5.95 -4.24
C ASN A 154 -8.96 4.83 -3.66
N GLU A 155 -8.47 3.91 -4.49
CA GLU A 155 -7.50 2.92 -4.04
C GLU A 155 -6.21 3.61 -3.58
N THR A 156 -5.72 3.19 -2.43
CA THR A 156 -4.46 3.67 -1.85
C THR A 156 -3.42 2.57 -1.87
N VAL A 157 -2.26 2.87 -2.42
CA VAL A 157 -1.08 2.01 -2.38
C VAL A 157 0.04 2.67 -1.57
N PHE A 158 0.91 1.85 -0.98
CA PHE A 158 2.00 2.34 -0.13
C PHE A 158 3.35 1.89 -0.68
N PHE A 159 4.15 2.83 -1.14
CA PHE A 159 5.51 2.59 -1.60
C PHE A 159 6.46 2.55 -0.41
N THR A 160 7.30 1.52 -0.30
CA THR A 160 8.26 1.37 0.80
C THR A 160 9.50 0.59 0.35
N ILE A 161 10.52 0.54 1.20
CA ILE A 161 11.72 -0.25 1.00
C ILE A 161 11.47 -1.72 1.40
N ASN A 162 12.05 -2.66 0.66
CA ASN A 162 12.03 -4.08 1.00
C ASN A 162 13.04 -4.35 2.11
N ASP A 163 12.56 -4.33 3.34
CA ASP A 163 13.33 -4.59 4.54
C ASP A 163 12.59 -5.61 5.41
N THR A 164 13.23 -6.03 6.50
CA THR A 164 12.64 -6.82 7.57
C THR A 164 11.33 -6.19 8.04
N GLY A 165 10.23 -6.89 7.74
CA GLY A 165 8.89 -6.50 8.11
C GLY A 165 8.79 -6.56 9.62
N ASP A 166 8.74 -5.39 10.25
CA ASP A 166 8.63 -5.33 11.69
C ASP A 166 7.18 -5.62 12.06
N ASN A 167 6.90 -6.89 12.34
CA ASN A 167 5.60 -7.36 12.81
C ASN A 167 5.21 -6.78 14.19
N ASN A 168 5.76 -5.64 14.65
CA ASN A 168 5.09 -4.65 15.53
C ASN A 168 6.02 -3.56 16.15
N ASN A 169 7.33 -3.48 15.90
CA ASN A 169 8.21 -2.60 16.70
C ASN A 169 8.97 -1.46 15.98
N GLY A 170 8.79 -1.26 14.68
CA GLY A 170 9.41 -0.16 13.91
C GLY A 170 10.95 -0.04 13.99
N GLY A 171 11.63 -0.97 14.67
CA GLY A 171 13.07 -0.97 14.89
C GLY A 171 13.85 -1.30 13.63
N ALA A 172 13.27 -2.13 12.76
CA ALA A 172 13.88 -2.58 11.51
C ALA A 172 14.22 -1.46 10.52
N PHE A 173 13.59 -0.28 10.63
CA PHE A 173 13.78 0.82 9.69
C PHE A 173 14.66 1.94 10.24
N ASN A 174 15.11 1.83 11.50
CA ASN A 174 15.76 2.95 12.19
C ASN A 174 17.20 3.21 11.71
N ASP A 175 17.87 2.19 11.17
CA ASP A 175 19.19 2.30 10.57
C ASP A 175 19.15 2.50 9.05
N ASN A 176 17.95 2.67 8.47
CA ASN A 176 17.77 2.99 7.07
C ASN A 176 18.04 4.47 6.82
N GLN A 177 18.64 4.77 5.67
CA GLN A 177 19.02 6.14 5.31
C GLN A 177 18.72 6.45 3.86
N GLY A 178 18.50 7.74 3.57
CA GLY A 178 18.21 8.23 2.23
C GLY A 178 16.74 8.11 1.83
N TYR A 179 16.50 8.27 0.53
CA TYR A 179 15.16 8.27 -0.05
C TYR A 179 15.22 7.95 -1.55
N LEU A 180 14.06 7.63 -2.12
CA LEU A 180 13.86 7.61 -3.58
C LEU A 180 12.81 8.66 -3.97
N THR A 181 13.08 9.42 -5.03
CA THR A 181 12.06 10.21 -5.71
C THR A 181 11.38 9.35 -6.76
N ILE A 182 10.05 9.29 -6.72
CA ILE A 182 9.21 8.58 -7.69
C ILE A 182 8.46 9.63 -8.51
N GLU A 183 8.62 9.56 -9.81
CA GLU A 183 7.80 10.27 -10.79
C GLU A 183 6.66 9.37 -11.23
N TRP A 184 5.50 9.95 -11.49
CA TRP A 184 4.35 9.19 -11.95
C TRP A 184 3.56 9.94 -13.00
N ASN A 185 2.94 9.20 -13.90
CA ASN A 185 1.96 9.71 -14.86
C ASN A 185 0.78 8.76 -14.99
N CYS A 186 -0.41 9.30 -15.18
CA CYS A 186 -1.60 8.52 -15.51
C CYS A 186 -1.65 8.31 -17.03
N GLU A 187 -1.55 7.05 -17.46
CA GLU A 187 -1.47 6.69 -18.89
C GLU A 187 -2.80 6.91 -19.62
N ASP A 188 -3.92 6.75 -18.91
CA ASP A 188 -5.28 6.71 -19.45
C ASP A 188 -6.22 7.80 -18.88
N CYS A 189 -5.65 8.90 -18.35
CA CYS A 189 -6.42 10.04 -17.84
C CYS A 189 -6.71 11.15 -18.88
N LYS A 190 -6.34 10.96 -20.15
CA LYS A 190 -6.54 11.95 -21.23
C LYS A 190 -7.88 11.80 -21.92
#